data_AF-A0A5E6NX19-F1
#
_entry.id   AF-A0A5E6NX19-F1
#
_cell.length_a   1.000
_cell.length_b   1.000
_cell.length_c   1.000
_cell.angle_alpha   90.00
_cell.angle_beta   90.00
_cell.angle_gamma   90.00
#
_symmetry.space_group_name_H-M   'P 1'
#
loop_
_entity.id
_entity.type
_entity.pdbx_description
1 polymer ?
#
loop_
_entity_poly.entity_id
_entity_poly.type
_entity_poly.pdbx_seq_one_letter_code
_entity_poly.pdbx_strand_id
1 'polypeptide(L)'
;MWFAEVDSRGAVITLAEGITGYLKAGEISTERVDDVSTIFKVADEIEVAIVNIDRKFRNITVSVKAKDSAEEKAAMEDYNKQSSDAVEGATLGDLLKQAKD
;
A
#
# COMPACT_ATOMS: atom_id res chain seq x y z
N MET A 1 10.90 9.70 -4.15
CA MET A 1 10.76 9.37 -5.60
C MET A 1 10.08 10.55 -6.25
N TRP A 2 10.34 10.87 -7.52
CA TRP A 2 9.73 12.05 -8.15
C TRP A 2 9.15 11.73 -9.53
N PHE A 3 8.17 12.54 -9.96
CA PHE A 3 7.59 12.43 -11.30
C PHE A 3 8.58 12.93 -12.36
N ALA A 4 8.95 12.05 -13.29
CA ALA A 4 9.74 12.41 -14.46
C ALA A 4 8.85 12.92 -15.59
N GLU A 5 7.67 12.33 -15.77
CA GLU A 5 6.70 12.68 -16.81
C GLU A 5 5.28 12.44 -16.29
N VAL A 6 4.34 13.31 -16.67
CA VAL A 6 2.94 13.18 -16.28
C VAL A 6 2.06 13.38 -17.52
N ASP A 7 1.17 12.43 -17.78
CA ASP A 7 0.16 12.43 -18.84
C ASP A 7 -1.23 12.16 -18.23
N SER A 8 -2.28 12.53 -18.92
CA SER A 8 -3.68 12.22 -18.61
C SER A 8 -3.92 10.76 -18.19
N ARG A 9 -3.21 9.80 -18.80
CA ARG A 9 -3.42 8.35 -18.57
C ARG A 9 -2.57 7.77 -17.44
N GLY A 10 -1.60 8.51 -16.91
CA GLY A 10 -0.63 8.01 -15.95
C GLY A 10 0.62 8.88 -15.86
N ALA A 11 1.57 8.45 -15.05
CA ALA A 11 2.80 9.18 -14.82
C ALA A 11 4.01 8.24 -14.73
N VAL A 12 5.15 8.71 -15.20
CA VAL A 12 6.45 8.03 -15.05
C VAL A 12 7.14 8.61 -13.83
N ILE A 13 7.55 7.72 -12.93
CA ILE A 13 8.21 8.07 -11.67
C ILE A 13 9.63 7.53 -11.71
N THR A 14 10.60 8.36 -11.35
CA THR A 14 11.98 7.91 -11.13
C THR A 14 12.10 7.37 -9.70
N LEU A 15 12.40 6.07 -9.59
CA LEU A 15 12.61 5.42 -8.30
C LEU A 15 14.07 5.49 -7.87
N ALA A 16 14.99 5.27 -8.81
CA ALA A 16 16.44 5.32 -8.62
C ALA A 16 17.14 5.60 -9.96
N GLU A 17 18.46 5.77 -9.92
CA GLU A 17 19.27 6.02 -11.12
C GLU A 17 19.10 4.88 -12.15
N GLY A 18 18.53 5.21 -13.31
CA GLY A 18 18.25 4.26 -14.39
C GLY A 18 17.08 3.30 -14.10
N ILE A 19 16.29 3.55 -13.06
CA ILE A 19 15.09 2.77 -12.72
C ILE A 19 13.86 3.69 -12.75
N THR A 20 12.97 3.42 -13.69
CA THR A 20 11.69 4.11 -13.84
C THR A 20 10.54 3.19 -13.53
N GLY A 21 9.47 3.76 -13.00
CA GLY A 21 8.20 3.07 -12.83
C GLY A 21 7.06 3.83 -13.46
N TYR A 22 6.00 3.11 -13.76
CA TYR A 22 4.80 3.65 -14.36
C TYR A 22 3.64 3.57 -13.38
N LEU A 23 3.06 4.72 -13.06
CA LEU A 23 1.85 4.88 -12.27
C LEU A 23 0.67 5.09 -13.23
N LYS A 24 -0.29 4.17 -13.23
CA LYS A 24 -1.49 4.29 -14.07
C LYS A 24 -2.54 5.16 -13.37
N ALA A 25 -3.35 5.90 -14.13
CA ALA A 25 -4.40 6.75 -13.55
C ALA A 25 -5.32 6.00 -12.55
N GLY A 26 -5.72 4.77 -12.87
CA GLY A 26 -6.56 3.92 -11.98
C GLY A 26 -5.82 3.28 -10.78
N GLU A 27 -4.52 3.55 -10.63
CA GLU A 27 -3.71 3.12 -9.49
C GLU A 27 -3.40 4.28 -8.53
N ILE A 28 -3.84 5.49 -8.86
CA ILE A 28 -3.63 6.70 -8.05
C ILE A 28 -4.60 6.76 -6.87
N SER A 29 -5.88 6.53 -7.14
CA SER A 29 -6.95 6.60 -6.14
C SER A 29 -8.06 5.62 -6.50
N THR A 30 -8.89 5.31 -5.51
CA THR A 30 -10.15 4.59 -5.71
C THR A 30 -11.17 5.45 -6.47
N GLU A 31 -11.06 6.78 -6.35
CA GLU A 31 -11.87 7.71 -7.11
C GLU A 31 -11.38 7.83 -8.56
N ARG A 32 -12.32 8.11 -9.47
CA ARG A 32 -12.00 8.25 -10.90
C ARG A 32 -11.14 9.48 -11.11
N VAL A 33 -9.88 9.26 -11.48
CA VAL A 33 -8.97 10.29 -11.94
C VAL A 33 -9.08 10.39 -13.46
N ASP A 34 -9.69 11.47 -13.95
CA ASP A 34 -9.80 11.73 -15.40
C ASP A 34 -8.51 12.34 -15.98
N ASP A 35 -7.74 13.10 -15.20
CA ASP A 35 -6.48 13.69 -15.63
C ASP A 35 -5.44 13.75 -14.50
N VAL A 36 -4.42 12.91 -14.60
CA VAL A 36 -3.31 12.86 -13.63
C VAL A 36 -2.49 14.16 -13.61
N SER A 37 -2.38 14.84 -14.75
CA SER A 37 -1.57 16.06 -14.90
C SER A 37 -2.13 17.25 -14.11
N THR A 38 -3.41 17.19 -13.74
CA THR A 38 -4.06 18.21 -12.91
C THR A 38 -3.76 18.04 -11.42
N ILE A 39 -3.41 16.82 -11.00
CA ILE A 39 -3.19 16.46 -9.60
C ILE A 39 -1.70 16.51 -9.27
N PHE A 40 -0.87 15.97 -10.17
CA PHE A 40 0.57 15.86 -9.98
C PHE A 40 1.33 16.61 -11.06
N LYS A 41 2.51 17.11 -10.69
CA LYS A 41 3.40 17.82 -11.60
C LYS A 41 4.72 17.09 -11.72
N VAL A 42 5.40 17.32 -12.84
CA VAL A 42 6.79 16.88 -13.01
C VAL A 42 7.65 17.48 -11.89
N ALA A 43 8.61 16.69 -11.40
CA ALA A 43 9.48 16.96 -10.27
C ALA A 43 8.81 17.00 -8.89
N ASP A 44 7.51 16.70 -8.80
CA ASP A 44 6.84 16.55 -7.51
C ASP A 44 7.24 15.22 -6.85
N GLU A 45 7.34 15.21 -5.52
CA GLU A 45 7.75 14.05 -4.74
C GLU A 45 6.54 13.21 -4.32
N ILE A 46 6.67 11.88 -4.44
CA ILE A 46 5.59 10.96 -4.08
C ILE A 46 6.14 9.66 -3.49
N GLU A 47 5.32 9.04 -2.65
CA GLU A 47 5.50 7.69 -2.16
C GLU A 47 4.49 6.75 -2.81
N VAL A 48 4.96 5.62 -3.31
CA VAL A 48 4.15 4.64 -4.03
C VAL A 48 4.53 3.23 -3.58
N ALA A 49 3.57 2.32 -3.61
CA ALA A 49 3.83 0.90 -3.42
C ALA A 49 4.23 0.24 -4.74
N ILE A 50 5.17 -0.69 -4.68
CA ILE A 50 5.60 -1.48 -5.84
C ILE A 50 4.64 -2.67 -6.00
N VAL A 51 3.97 -2.74 -7.14
CA VAL A 51 3.01 -3.82 -7.45
C VAL A 51 3.67 -4.91 -8.30
N ASN A 52 4.53 -4.53 -9.23
CA ASN A 52 5.20 -5.48 -10.11
C ASN A 52 6.59 -4.96 -10.54
N ILE A 53 7.55 -5.88 -10.71
CA ILE A 53 8.91 -5.56 -11.15
C ILE A 53 9.23 -6.39 -12.39
N ASP A 54 9.39 -5.72 -13.53
CA ASP A 54 9.94 -6.32 -14.72
C ASP A 54 11.46 -6.11 -14.77
N ARG A 55 12.19 -7.15 -14.37
CA ARG A 55 13.66 -7.13 -14.34
C ARG A 55 14.29 -7.12 -15.74
N LYS A 56 13.57 -7.58 -16.77
CA LYS A 56 14.08 -7.66 -18.14
C LYS A 56 14.13 -6.28 -18.77
N PHE A 57 13.11 -5.48 -18.53
CA PHE A 57 13.01 -4.11 -19.06
C PHE A 57 13.35 -3.02 -18.03
N ARG A 58 13.70 -3.40 -16.79
CA ARG A 58 13.94 -2.47 -15.66
C ARG A 58 12.77 -1.52 -15.42
N ASN A 59 11.56 -1.99 -15.68
CA ASN A 59 10.34 -1.23 -15.50
C ASN A 59 9.61 -1.72 -14.26
N ILE A 60 9.03 -0.80 -13.50
CA ILE A 60 8.34 -1.12 -12.25
C ILE A 60 6.91 -0.58 -12.33
N THR A 61 5.92 -1.43 -12.14
CA THR A 61 4.54 -0.97 -11.98
C THR A 61 4.33 -0.55 -10.53
N VAL A 62 3.90 0.68 -10.33
CA VAL A 62 3.68 1.27 -9.01
C VAL A 62 2.23 1.71 -8.83
N SER A 63 1.80 1.81 -7.57
CA SER A 63 0.42 2.13 -7.20
C SER A 63 0.36 2.86 -5.87
N VAL A 64 -0.43 3.94 -5.82
CA VAL A 64 -0.68 4.71 -4.59
C VAL A 64 -1.75 3.98 -3.78
N LYS A 65 -2.85 3.53 -4.40
CA LYS A 65 -3.92 2.81 -3.69
C LYS A 65 -3.42 1.53 -3.01
N ALA A 66 -2.42 0.86 -3.58
CA ALA A 66 -1.84 -0.34 -2.99
C ALA A 66 -1.04 -0.02 -1.72
N LYS A 67 -0.47 1.18 -1.62
CA LYS A 67 0.15 1.70 -0.40
C LYS A 67 -0.91 1.89 0.68
N ASP A 68 -1.97 2.63 0.36
CA ASP A 68 -3.05 2.92 1.31
C ASP A 68 -3.70 1.62 1.84
N SER A 69 -3.95 0.66 0.96
CA SER A 69 -4.50 -0.64 1.37
C SER A 69 -3.53 -1.47 2.21
N ALA A 70 -2.22 -1.38 1.95
CA ALA A 70 -1.22 -2.07 2.76
C ALA A 70 -1.11 -1.47 4.16
N GLU A 71 -1.15 -0.14 4.28
CA GLU A 71 -1.16 0.57 5.56
C GLU A 71 -2.41 0.23 6.39
N GLU A 72 -3.58 0.20 5.75
CA GLU A 72 -4.84 -0.16 6.43
C GLU A 72 -4.82 -1.61 6.95
N LYS A 73 -4.27 -2.54 6.16
CA LYS A 73 -4.10 -3.94 6.60
C LYS A 73 -3.12 -4.06 7.76
N ALA A 74 -1.98 -3.38 7.69
CA ALA A 74 -0.98 -3.40 8.76
C ALA A 74 -1.57 -2.88 10.07
N ALA A 75 -2.34 -1.78 10.02
CA ALA A 75 -3.00 -1.22 11.20
C ALA A 75 -4.06 -2.18 11.80
N MET A 76 -4.80 -2.91 10.96
CA MET A 76 -5.76 -3.93 11.44
C MET A 76 -5.09 -5.16 12.03
N GLU A 77 -3.94 -5.60 11.50
CA GLU A 77 -3.18 -6.73 12.06
C GLU A 77 -2.62 -6.43 13.45
N ASP A 78 -2.13 -5.21 13.68
CA ASP A 78 -1.63 -4.79 15.00
C ASP A 78 -2.75 -4.76 16.06
N TYR A 79 -3.95 -4.30 15.70
CA TYR A 79 -5.12 -4.33 16.59
C TYR A 79 -5.56 -5.77 16.93
N ASN A 80 -5.53 -6.67 15.95
CA ASN A 80 -5.93 -8.07 16.16
C ASN A 80 -4.91 -8.84 17.02
N LYS A 81 -3.60 -8.56 16.87
CA LYS A 81 -2.56 -9.09 17.77
C LYS A 81 -2.72 -8.56 19.20
N GLN A 82 -3.00 -7.28 19.36
CA GLN A 82 -3.21 -6.67 20.68
C GLN A 82 -4.47 -7.21 21.37
N SER A 83 -5.50 -7.60 20.61
CA SER A 83 -6.68 -8.30 21.15
C SER A 83 -6.46 -9.79 21.42
N SER A 84 -5.38 -10.38 20.90
CA SER A 84 -5.00 -11.79 21.13
C SER A 84 -4.17 -11.96 22.40
N ASP A 85 -3.25 -11.03 22.69
CA ASP A 85 -2.45 -11.02 23.93
C ASP A 85 -3.30 -10.80 25.20
N ALA A 86 -4.50 -10.21 25.07
CA ALA A 86 -5.43 -10.04 26.19
C ALA A 86 -6.28 -11.29 26.50
N VAL A 87 -6.29 -12.31 25.63
CA VAL A 87 -7.14 -13.52 25.75
C VAL A 87 -6.32 -14.79 25.99
N GLU A 88 -5.01 -14.68 26.22
CA GLU A 88 -4.12 -15.82 26.50
C GLU A 88 -3.97 -16.14 28.01
N GLY A 89 -4.76 -15.50 28.87
CA GLY A 89 -4.65 -15.65 30.33
C GLY A 89 -5.79 -16.41 31.03
N ALA A 90 -6.95 -16.59 30.40
CA ALA A 90 -8.06 -17.36 31.00
C ALA A 90 -9.02 -17.79 29.89
N THR A 91 -8.65 -18.84 29.15
CA THR A 91 -9.63 -19.46 28.25
C THR A 91 -10.78 -20.01 29.10
N LEU A 92 -12.01 -19.80 28.62
CA LEU A 92 -13.27 -20.21 29.27
C LEU A 92 -13.25 -21.68 29.76
N GLY A 93 -12.38 -22.52 29.19
CA GLY A 93 -12.18 -23.92 29.60
C GLY A 93 -11.53 -24.12 30.97
N ASP A 94 -10.65 -23.20 31.42
CA ASP A 94 -10.04 -23.27 32.75
C ASP A 94 -11.03 -22.90 33.86
N LEU A 95 -11.89 -21.91 33.61
CA LEU A 95 -12.93 -21.50 34.57
C LEU A 95 -14.06 -22.53 34.68
N LEU A 96 -14.33 -23.31 33.62
CA LEU A 96 -15.36 -24.35 33.63
C LEU A 96 -14.92 -25.61 34.39
N LYS A 97 -13.62 -25.90 34.43
CA LYS A 97 -13.07 -27.03 35.20
C LYS A 97 -13.10 -26.79 36.71
N GLN A 98 -12.89 -25.55 37.12
CA GLN A 98 -12.83 -25.17 38.53
C GLN A 98 -14.20 -25.16 39.24
N ALA A 99 -15.30 -25.16 38.49
CA ALA A 99 -16.66 -25.23 39.03
C ALA A 99 -17.22 -26.66 39.17
N LYS A 100 -16.42 -27.70 38.87
CA LYS A 100 -16.86 -29.11 38.89
C LYS A 100 -16.27 -29.94 40.05
N ASP A 101 -15.51 -29.33 40.95
CA ASP A 101 -15.09 -29.96 42.22
C ASP A 101 -15.90 -29.42 43.41
#